data_AF-A0A2V4BT40-F1
#
_entry.id   AF-A0A2V4BT40-F1
#
_cell.length_a   1.000
_cell.length_b   1.000
_cell.length_c   1.000
_cell.angle_alpha   90.00
_cell.angle_beta   90.00
_cell.angle_gamma   90.00
#
_symmetry.space_group_name_H-M   'P 1'
#
loop_
_entity.id
_entity.type
_entity.pdbx_description
1 polymer ?
#
loop_
_entity_poly.entity_id
_entity_poly.type
_entity_poly.pdbx_seq_one_letter_code
_entity_poly.pdbx_strand_id
1 'polypeptide(L)'
;MEALLDLDAFARVLTDKGYSGYFHTQGAHAGKLRDSISEYLESCRKEADCLPKEHLLLTGYLQWSGADKPSVRCIMLVKYLNGKFSLNAMEVARKDQFGQLLKKSELTNLSVLSAPSAAQAVALVSEEHEQKADRSAKRFKL
;
A
#
# COMPACT_ATOMS: atom_id res chain seq x y z
N MET A 1 -4.93 -18.90 -10.83
CA MET A 1 -4.76 -18.24 -12.14
C MET A 1 -4.48 -16.78 -11.86
N GLU A 2 -3.32 -16.25 -12.25
CA GLU A 2 -2.94 -14.85 -12.01
C GLU A 2 -3.81 -13.96 -12.92
N ALA A 3 -4.67 -13.12 -12.35
CA ALA A 3 -5.54 -12.24 -13.12
C ALA A 3 -4.79 -10.97 -13.49
N LEU A 4 -4.36 -10.88 -14.75
CA LEU A 4 -3.81 -9.66 -15.34
C LEU A 4 -4.96 -8.76 -15.81
N LEU A 5 -5.07 -7.58 -15.21
CA LEU A 5 -6.12 -6.59 -15.48
C LEU A 5 -5.60 -5.45 -16.35
N ASP A 6 -6.46 -4.79 -17.12
CA ASP A 6 -6.12 -3.47 -17.68
C ASP A 6 -5.99 -2.41 -16.56
N LEU A 7 -5.49 -1.22 -16.92
CA LEU A 7 -5.23 -0.15 -15.95
C LEU A 7 -6.49 0.29 -15.19
N ASP A 8 -7.62 0.42 -15.91
CA ASP A 8 -8.87 0.91 -15.32
C ASP A 8 -9.45 -0.12 -14.34
N ALA A 9 -9.47 -1.40 -14.73
CA ALA A 9 -9.89 -2.49 -13.86
C ALA A 9 -8.96 -2.67 -12.66
N PHE A 10 -7.65 -2.58 -12.85
CA PHE A 10 -6.66 -2.63 -11.77
C PHE A 10 -6.88 -1.52 -10.75
N ALA A 11 -6.98 -0.27 -11.21
CA ALA A 11 -7.20 0.88 -10.34
C ALA A 11 -8.54 0.78 -9.62
N ARG A 12 -9.60 0.33 -10.31
CA ARG A 12 -10.92 0.14 -9.72
C ARG A 12 -10.90 -0.89 -8.58
N VAL A 13 -10.35 -2.09 -8.80
CA VAL A 13 -10.36 -3.14 -7.75
C VAL A 13 -9.56 -2.70 -6.51
N LEU A 14 -8.42 -2.03 -6.68
CA LEU A 14 -7.69 -1.49 -5.54
C LEU A 14 -8.44 -0.35 -4.84
N THR A 15 -9.09 0.53 -5.61
CA THR A 15 -9.91 1.61 -5.04
C THR A 15 -11.09 1.05 -4.25
N ASP A 16 -11.77 0.01 -4.76
CA ASP A 16 -12.86 -0.69 -4.09
C ASP A 16 -12.39 -1.38 -2.80
N LYS A 17 -11.12 -1.78 -2.73
CA LYS A 17 -10.45 -2.29 -1.51
C LYS A 17 -10.00 -1.20 -0.54
N GLY A 18 -10.25 0.07 -0.84
CA GLY A 18 -9.93 1.22 0.02
C GLY A 18 -8.60 1.91 -0.29
N TYR A 19 -7.88 1.53 -1.34
CA TYR A 19 -6.65 2.21 -1.78
C TYR A 19 -6.97 3.46 -2.61
N SER A 20 -7.75 4.38 -2.04
CA SER A 20 -8.25 5.59 -2.71
C SER A 20 -7.37 6.83 -2.47
N GLY A 21 -6.24 6.66 -1.79
CA GLY A 21 -5.27 7.72 -1.48
C GLY A 21 -4.48 8.21 -2.70
N TYR A 22 -3.45 9.00 -2.43
CA TYR A 22 -2.46 9.39 -3.44
C TYR A 22 -1.29 8.42 -3.42
N PHE A 23 -0.80 8.11 -4.62
CA PHE A 23 0.32 7.24 -4.86
C PHE A 23 1.35 7.94 -5.74
N HIS A 24 2.59 7.51 -5.65
CA HIS A 24 3.61 7.86 -6.64
C HIS A 24 4.31 6.61 -7.15
N THR A 25 4.76 6.68 -8.40
CA THR A 25 5.59 5.63 -9.02
C THR A 25 7.07 5.80 -8.65
N GLN A 26 7.93 4.87 -9.09
CA GLN A 26 9.39 5.02 -9.00
C GLN A 26 9.94 6.23 -9.76
N GLY A 27 9.20 6.74 -10.75
CA GLY A 27 9.54 7.97 -11.49
C GLY A 27 9.02 9.24 -10.81
N ALA A 28 8.55 9.16 -9.57
CA ALA A 28 7.97 10.28 -8.81
C ALA A 28 6.70 10.92 -9.42
N HIS A 29 5.99 10.21 -10.31
CA HIS A 29 4.70 10.68 -10.82
C HIS A 29 3.62 10.48 -9.75
N ALA A 30 3.19 11.55 -9.10
CA ALA A 30 2.23 11.52 -8.01
C ALA A 30 0.80 11.76 -8.50
N GLY A 31 -0.16 10.98 -8.00
CA GLY A 31 -1.56 11.11 -8.39
C GLY A 31 -2.46 10.06 -7.76
N LYS A 32 -3.71 9.98 -8.25
CA LYS A 32 -4.53 8.78 -8.02
C LYS A 32 -3.91 7.59 -8.74
N LEU A 33 -4.24 6.36 -8.33
CA LEU A 33 -3.65 5.13 -8.88
C LEU A 33 -3.57 5.13 -10.41
N ARG A 34 -4.72 5.36 -11.07
CA ARG A 34 -4.81 5.40 -12.54
C ARG A 34 -3.92 6.49 -13.13
N ASP A 35 -4.06 7.72 -12.64
CA ASP A 35 -3.40 8.89 -13.21
C ASP A 35 -1.88 8.81 -13.03
N SER A 36 -1.42 8.44 -11.83
CA SER A 36 -0.01 8.25 -11.47
C SER A 36 0.67 7.19 -12.36
N ILE A 37 0.01 6.05 -12.59
CA ILE A 37 0.53 4.99 -13.46
C ILE A 37 0.49 5.44 -14.93
N SER A 38 -0.60 6.07 -15.38
CA SER A 38 -0.75 6.53 -16.75
C SER A 38 0.35 7.52 -17.13
N GLU A 39 0.57 8.54 -16.29
CA GLU A 39 1.59 9.57 -16.51
C GLU A 39 3.00 8.99 -16.53
N TYR A 40 3.28 8.04 -15.63
CA TYR A 40 4.55 7.31 -15.65
C TYR A 40 4.75 6.54 -16.95
N LEU A 41 3.76 5.77 -17.39
CA LEU A 41 3.85 4.99 -18.63
C LEU A 41 3.97 5.88 -19.87
N GLU A 42 3.30 7.03 -19.90
CA GLU A 42 3.44 8.03 -20.96
C GLU A 42 4.85 8.62 -20.99
N SER A 43 5.43 8.92 -19.83
CA SER A 43 6.80 9.42 -19.72
C SER A 43 7.81 8.37 -20.18
N CYS A 44 7.65 7.11 -19.76
CA CYS A 44 8.44 5.98 -20.23
C CYS A 44 8.34 5.69 -21.73
N ARG A 45 7.27 6.13 -22.41
CA ARG A 45 7.14 5.98 -23.87
C ARG A 45 7.92 7.06 -24.63
N LYS A 46 8.05 8.25 -24.04
CA LYS A 46 8.83 9.37 -24.62
C LYS A 46 10.32 9.10 -24.56
N GLU A 47 10.76 8.42 -23.50
CA GLU A 47 12.14 7.96 -23.32
C GLU A 47 12.21 6.48 -23.71
N ALA A 48 12.64 6.19 -24.95
CA ALA A 48 12.46 4.92 -25.67
C ALA A 48 12.97 3.61 -25.02
N ASP A 49 13.37 3.61 -23.74
CA ASP A 49 13.88 2.45 -23.02
C ASP A 49 13.52 2.43 -21.51
N CYS A 50 12.56 3.25 -21.08
CA CYS A 50 12.24 3.44 -19.66
C CYS A 50 11.00 2.66 -19.16
N LEU A 51 10.34 1.85 -20.01
CA LEU A 51 9.21 1.05 -19.55
C LEU A 51 9.61 0.09 -18.43
N PRO A 52 8.76 -0.12 -17.41
CA PRO A 52 9.07 -1.06 -16.35
C PRO A 52 9.27 -2.46 -16.96
N LYS A 53 10.48 -3.01 -16.79
CA LYS A 53 10.89 -4.28 -17.41
C LYS A 53 10.00 -5.45 -16.99
N GLU A 54 9.62 -5.49 -15.72
CA GLU A 54 8.75 -6.53 -15.15
C GLU A 54 7.85 -5.99 -14.03
N HIS A 55 8.39 -5.06 -13.22
CA HIS A 55 7.70 -4.52 -12.06
C HIS A 55 7.68 -2.99 -12.02
N LEU A 56 6.57 -2.47 -11.53
CA LEU A 56 6.31 -1.07 -11.20
C LEU A 56 6.09 -0.97 -9.69
N LEU A 57 6.77 -0.03 -9.05
CA LEU A 57 6.64 0.29 -7.64
C LEU A 57 5.64 1.43 -7.47
N LEU A 58 4.61 1.20 -6.66
CA LEU A 58 3.69 2.23 -6.20
C LEU A 58 3.88 2.43 -4.71
N THR A 59 4.07 3.68 -4.29
CA THR A 59 4.16 4.03 -2.88
C THR A 59 3.04 4.99 -2.52
N GLY A 60 2.35 4.74 -1.42
CA GLY A 60 1.25 5.58 -0.95
C GLY A 60 1.09 5.54 0.56
N TYR A 61 0.29 6.46 1.09
CA TYR A 61 -0.13 6.45 2.49
C TYR A 61 -1.49 5.79 2.63
N LEU A 62 -1.58 4.81 3.53
CA LEU A 62 -2.85 4.25 3.98
C LEU A 62 -3.42 5.05 5.15
N GLN A 63 -2.53 5.61 5.98
CA GLN A 63 -2.90 6.49 7.07
C GLN A 63 -1.88 7.62 7.20
N TRP A 64 -2.36 8.86 7.11
CA TRP A 64 -1.61 10.08 7.32
C TRP A 64 -2.49 11.07 8.09
N SER A 65 -1.99 11.58 9.21
CA SER A 65 -2.76 12.48 10.08
C SER A 65 -1.99 13.73 10.49
N GLY A 66 -0.89 14.04 9.78
CA GLY A 66 0.05 15.10 10.13
C GLY A 66 1.48 14.57 10.24
N ALA A 67 2.45 15.47 10.09
CA ALA A 67 3.88 15.14 10.21
C ALA A 67 4.29 14.81 11.64
N ASP A 68 3.54 15.31 12.62
CA ASP A 68 3.69 15.10 14.07
C ASP A 68 3.10 13.76 14.55
N LYS A 69 2.54 12.94 13.66
CA LYS A 69 1.88 11.68 14.02
C LYS A 69 2.47 10.50 13.27
N PRO A 70 2.42 9.29 13.86
CA PRO A 70 2.75 8.08 13.14
C PRO A 70 1.92 7.94 11.87
N SER A 71 2.54 7.39 10.83
CA SER A 71 1.91 7.17 9.54
C SER A 71 2.03 5.72 9.11
N VAL A 72 1.06 5.25 8.32
CA VAL A 72 1.11 3.94 7.67
C VAL A 72 1.26 4.15 6.18
N ARG A 73 2.37 3.65 5.64
CA ARG A 73 2.67 3.64 4.21
C ARG A 73 2.58 2.24 3.67
N CYS A 74 2.23 2.13 2.38
CA CYS A 74 2.36 0.91 1.62
C CYS A 74 3.27 1.11 0.41
N ILE A 75 4.03 0.07 0.08
CA ILE A 75 4.77 -0.06 -1.17
C ILE A 75 4.23 -1.30 -1.87
N MET A 76 3.71 -1.14 -3.07
CA MET A 76 3.16 -2.22 -3.88
C MET A 76 4.10 -2.52 -5.05
N LEU A 77 4.46 -3.78 -5.18
CA LEU A 77 5.19 -4.30 -6.34
C LEU A 77 4.17 -4.82 -7.35
N VAL A 78 3.91 -4.01 -8.37
CA VAL A 78 2.95 -4.30 -9.43
C VAL A 78 3.67 -4.96 -10.59
N LYS A 79 3.25 -6.16 -10.98
CA LYS A 79 3.70 -6.80 -12.21
C LYS A 79 3.06 -6.10 -13.40
N TYR A 80 3.88 -5.71 -14.38
CA TYR A 80 3.45 -5.08 -15.61
C TYR A 80 3.89 -5.94 -16.80
N LEU A 81 2.94 -6.41 -17.59
CA LEU A 81 3.22 -7.21 -18.79
C LEU A 81 2.26 -6.82 -19.90
N ASN A 82 2.79 -6.30 -21.01
CA ASN A 82 2.04 -5.94 -22.22
C ASN A 82 0.78 -5.10 -21.95
N GLY A 83 0.90 -4.06 -21.12
CA GLY A 83 -0.22 -3.16 -20.80
C GLY A 83 -1.19 -3.71 -19.75
N LYS A 84 -0.91 -4.87 -19.15
CA LYS A 84 -1.71 -5.46 -18.07
C LYS A 84 -0.96 -5.46 -16.75
N PHE A 85 -1.73 -5.46 -15.66
CA PHE A 85 -1.29 -5.25 -14.31
C PHE A 85 -1.76 -6.37 -13.38
N SER A 86 -0.89 -6.79 -12.46
CA SER A 86 -1.22 -7.63 -11.32
C SER A 86 -0.42 -7.16 -10.10
N LEU A 87 -0.90 -7.41 -8.88
CA LEU A 87 -0.13 -7.16 -7.67
C LEU A 87 0.69 -8.39 -7.32
N ASN A 88 2.01 -8.29 -7.25
CA ASN A 88 2.90 -9.42 -6.91
C ASN A 88 3.20 -9.47 -5.41
N ALA A 89 3.59 -8.33 -4.85
CA ALA A 89 3.92 -8.19 -3.44
C ALA A 89 3.51 -6.82 -2.91
N MET A 90 3.38 -6.73 -1.60
CA MET A 90 3.05 -5.50 -0.90
C MET A 90 3.81 -5.44 0.42
N GLU A 91 4.46 -4.33 0.69
CA GLU A 91 5.00 -3.98 1.99
C GLU A 91 4.11 -2.94 2.65
N VAL A 92 3.80 -3.13 3.92
CA VAL A 92 3.12 -2.14 4.76
C VAL A 92 4.04 -1.80 5.92
N ALA A 93 4.27 -0.52 6.16
CA ALA A 93 5.14 -0.05 7.22
C ALA A 93 4.45 1.07 8.01
N ARG A 94 4.44 0.92 9.34
CA ARG A 94 4.11 1.99 10.28
C ARG A 94 5.39 2.68 10.73
N LYS A 95 5.45 3.98 10.54
CA LYS A 95 6.57 4.83 10.97
C LYS A 95 6.10 5.87 11.96
N ASP A 96 6.98 6.27 12.88
CA ASP A 96 6.73 7.40 13.77
C ASP A 96 6.83 8.75 13.01
N GLN A 97 6.66 9.84 13.75
CA GLN A 97 6.75 11.22 13.23
C GLN A 97 8.15 11.59 12.69
N PHE A 98 9.20 10.89 13.13
CA PHE A 98 10.58 11.12 12.68
C PHE A 98 10.99 10.18 11.53
N GLY A 99 10.07 9.32 11.08
CA GLY A 99 10.32 8.33 10.04
C GLY A 99 10.96 7.04 10.53
N GLN A 100 11.11 6.85 11.84
CA GLN A 100 11.58 5.60 12.45
C GLN A 100 10.56 4.49 12.23
N LEU A 101 11.02 3.33 11.80
CA LEU A 101 10.17 2.16 11.58
C LEU A 101 9.69 1.58 12.91
N LEU A 102 8.39 1.56 13.14
CA LEU A 102 7.77 0.96 14.33
C LEU A 102 7.38 -0.50 14.07
N LYS A 103 6.73 -0.76 12.93
CA LYS A 103 6.30 -2.11 12.54
C LYS A 103 6.23 -2.23 11.03
N LYS A 104 6.55 -3.41 10.50
CA LYS A 104 6.51 -3.72 9.07
C LYS A 104 5.88 -5.08 8.84
N SER A 105 5.15 -5.22 7.75
CA SER A 105 4.60 -6.48 7.26
C SER A 105 4.87 -6.58 5.76
N GLU A 106 5.39 -7.72 5.32
CA GLU A 106 5.61 -8.04 3.91
C GLU A 106 4.63 -9.13 3.50
N LEU A 107 3.94 -8.89 2.38
CA LEU A 107 2.96 -9.79 1.80
C LEU A 107 3.45 -10.16 0.40
N THR A 108 3.61 -11.45 0.14
CA THR A 108 4.10 -11.99 -1.13
C THR A 108 3.06 -12.91 -1.77
N ASN A 109 3.29 -13.31 -3.03
CA ASN A 109 2.38 -14.18 -3.78
C ASN A 109 0.95 -13.63 -3.85
N LEU A 110 0.84 -12.31 -3.97
CA LEU A 110 -0.44 -11.64 -4.08
C LEU A 110 -0.98 -11.71 -5.51
N SER A 111 -2.21 -11.26 -5.63
CA SER A 111 -2.89 -10.89 -6.85
C SER A 111 -3.79 -9.71 -6.52
N VAL A 112 -4.34 -9.04 -7.53
CA VAL A 112 -5.27 -7.93 -7.29
C VAL A 112 -6.50 -8.38 -6.49
N LEU A 113 -6.90 -9.65 -6.60
CA LEU A 113 -8.04 -10.21 -5.87
C LEU A 113 -7.69 -10.60 -4.43
N SER A 114 -6.53 -11.23 -4.22
CA SER A 114 -6.05 -11.66 -2.90
C SER A 114 -5.40 -10.54 -2.08
N ALA A 115 -5.18 -9.37 -2.67
CA ALA A 115 -4.72 -8.19 -1.96
C ALA A 115 -5.62 -7.89 -0.74
N PRO A 116 -5.06 -7.62 0.45
CA PRO A 116 -5.86 -7.20 1.59
C PRO A 116 -6.54 -5.87 1.29
N SER A 117 -7.65 -5.59 1.96
CA SER A 117 -8.20 -4.21 1.99
C SER A 117 -7.24 -3.26 2.69
N ALA A 118 -7.35 -1.96 2.42
CA ALA A 118 -6.52 -0.94 3.07
C ALA A 118 -6.66 -0.99 4.60
N ALA A 119 -7.86 -1.24 5.12
CA ALA A 119 -8.11 -1.40 6.55
C ALA A 119 -7.40 -2.64 7.12
N GLN A 120 -7.44 -3.78 6.42
CA GLN A 120 -6.70 -4.98 6.83
C GLN A 120 -5.18 -4.75 6.80
N ALA A 121 -4.68 -4.08 5.76
CA ALA A 121 -3.26 -3.72 5.66
C ALA A 121 -2.81 -2.84 6.82
N VAL A 122 -3.60 -1.83 7.21
CA VAL A 122 -3.34 -1.00 8.39
C VAL A 122 -3.36 -1.84 9.67
N ALA A 123 -4.30 -2.76 9.81
CA ALA A 123 -4.39 -3.62 10.99
C ALA A 123 -3.12 -4.48 11.20
N LEU A 124 -2.48 -4.96 10.11
CA LEU A 124 -1.24 -5.75 10.19
C LEU A 124 -0.10 -5.04 10.90
N VAL A 125 -0.01 -3.72 10.76
CA VAL A 125 1.05 -2.87 11.35
C VAL A 125 0.54 -1.98 12.49
N SER A 126 -0.74 -2.10 12.82
CA SER A 126 -1.28 -1.51 14.04
C SER A 126 -0.76 -2.31 15.23
N GLU A 127 -0.61 -1.61 16.35
CA GLU A 127 -0.45 -2.32 17.62
C GLU A 127 -1.81 -2.94 17.92
N GLU A 128 -1.83 -4.25 18.16
CA GLU A 128 -2.92 -4.80 18.95
C GLU A 128 -2.83 -4.07 20.28
N HIS A 129 -3.75 -3.14 20.52
CA HIS A 129 -4.18 -2.96 21.88
C HIS A 129 -4.74 -4.34 22.28
N GLU A 130 -3.87 -5.23 22.76
CA GLU A 130 -4.26 -6.03 23.91
C GLU A 130 -4.81 -4.99 24.87
N GLN A 131 -6.13 -4.89 24.91
CA GLN A 131 -6.80 -4.34 26.06
C GLN A 131 -6.35 -5.24 27.20
N LYS A 132 -5.22 -4.89 27.83
CA LYS A 132 -4.99 -5.20 29.23
C LYS A 132 -6.11 -4.47 29.94
N ALA A 133 -7.27 -5.12 29.96
CA ALA A 133 -8.26 -4.93 30.99
C ALA A 133 -7.53 -5.31 32.27
N ASP A 134 -6.86 -4.31 32.84
CA ASP A 134 -6.26 -4.37 34.15
C ASP A 134 -7.43 -4.51 35.13
N ARG A 135 -7.98 -5.72 35.24
CA ARG A 135 -8.81 -6.13 36.36
C ARG A 135 -7.88 -6.30 37.55
N SER A 136 -7.29 -5.19 37.99
CA SER A 136 -6.75 -5.08 39.34
C SER A 136 -7.96 -5.14 40.28
N ALA A 137 -8.34 -6.36 40.66
CA ALA A 137 -9.30 -6.59 41.72
C ALA A 137 -8.66 -6.10 43.03
N LYS A 138 -8.80 -4.81 43.32
CA LYS A 138 -8.61 -4.26 44.66
C LYS A 138 -9.68 -4.88 45.56
N ARG A 139 -9.36 -6.04 46.13
CA ARG A 139 -10.01 -6.57 47.33
C ARG A 139 -9.65 -5.62 48.47
N PHE A 140 -10.53 -4.66 48.74
CA PHE A 140 -10.57 -4.02 50.05
C PHE A 140 -11.01 -5.09 51.05
N LYS A 141 -10.12 -5.45 51.98
CA LYS A 141 -10.50 -6.17 53.20
C LYS A 141 -10.83 -5.11 54.25
N LEU A 142 -12.04 -5.20 54.80
CA LEU A 142 -12.44 -4.62 56.08
C LEU A 142 -12.83 -5.78 56.98
#